data_AF-A0A7S2ABS3-F1
#
_entry.id   AF-A0A7S2ABS3-F1
#
_cell.length_a   1.000
_cell.length_b   1.000
_cell.length_c   1.000
_cell.angle_alpha   90.00
_cell.angle_beta   90.00
_cell.angle_gamma   90.00
#
_symmetry.space_group_name_H-M   'P 1'
#
loop_
_entity.id
_entity.type
_entity.pdbx_description
1 polymer ?
#
loop_
_entity_poly.entity_id
_entity_poly.type
_entity_poly.pdbx_seq_one_letter_code
_entity_poly.pdbx_strand_id
1 'polypeptide(L)'
;EKEAEFLETDFVLVGIAGIKDPVRAEVPAAVKKCQEAGIIVRMVTGDNIETAKHIAEECGIYDPKTGYAIEGPDFRNMDPVERDKIVNKIQIMARSSPTDKHLL
;
A
#
# COMPACT_ATOMS: atom_id res chain seq x y z
N GLU A 1 -7.84 3.66 26.21
CA GLU A 1 -8.22 4.54 25.06
C GLU A 1 -8.96 5.78 25.52
N LYS A 2 -10.16 5.70 26.11
CA LYS A 2 -10.93 6.90 26.52
C LYS A 2 -10.24 7.92 27.44
N GLU A 3 -9.34 7.49 28.35
CA GLU A 3 -8.57 8.42 29.19
C GLU A 3 -7.45 9.15 28.45
N ALA A 4 -6.86 8.53 27.43
CA ALA A 4 -5.80 9.15 26.62
C ALA A 4 -6.37 10.22 25.69
N GLU A 5 -7.55 9.96 25.12
CA GLU A 5 -8.25 10.88 24.21
C GLU A 5 -8.63 12.20 24.92
N PHE A 6 -8.91 12.16 26.23
CA PHE A 6 -9.15 13.36 27.05
C PHE A 6 -7.88 14.20 27.30
N LEU A 7 -6.70 13.56 27.35
CA LEU A 7 -5.43 14.26 27.53
C LEU A 7 -4.92 14.90 26.23
N GLU A 8 -5.51 14.54 25.09
CA GLU A 8 -5.11 14.99 23.75
C GLU A 8 -5.99 16.13 23.19
N THR A 9 -6.47 17.03 24.05
CA THR A 9 -7.30 18.19 23.66
C THR A 9 -6.59 19.54 23.85
N ASP A 10 -7.12 20.61 23.26
CA ASP A 10 -6.65 22.01 23.42
C ASP A 10 -5.18 22.28 23.06
N PHE A 11 -4.60 21.49 22.15
CA PHE A 11 -3.26 21.75 21.62
C PHE A 11 -3.22 22.90 20.62
N VAL A 12 -2.08 23.59 20.57
CA VAL A 12 -1.74 24.57 19.52
C VAL A 12 -0.75 23.91 18.55
N LEU A 13 -1.09 23.90 17.26
CA LEU A 13 -0.18 23.39 16.23
C LEU A 13 1.08 24.26 16.15
N VAL A 14 2.24 23.68 16.45
CA VAL A 14 3.54 24.37 16.37
C VAL A 14 4.18 24.21 14.99
N GLY A 15 4.06 23.03 14.36
CA GLY A 15 4.64 22.75 13.05
C GLY A 15 4.45 21.30 12.60
N ILE A 16 4.85 21.01 11.36
CA ILE A 16 4.76 19.68 10.73
C ILE A 16 6.16 19.32 10.19
N ALA A 17 6.59 18.08 10.41
CA ALA A 17 7.80 17.53 9.80
C ALA A 17 7.44 16.34 8.90
N GLY A 18 8.07 16.27 7.72
CA GLY A 18 7.95 15.15 6.79
C GLY A 18 9.22 14.30 6.80
N ILE A 19 9.07 13.00 6.91
CA ILE A 19 10.17 12.03 6.86
C ILE A 19 9.86 11.04 5.74
N LYS A 20 10.88 10.68 4.96
CA LYS A 20 10.80 9.67 3.90
C LYS A 20 11.77 8.54 4.21
N ASP A 21 11.30 7.30 4.10
CA ASP A 21 12.16 6.13 3.95
C ASP A 21 12.42 5.94 2.44
N PRO A 22 13.63 6.23 1.93
CA PRO A 22 13.88 6.20 0.50
C PRO A 22 13.90 4.76 -0.06
N VAL A 23 13.38 4.60 -1.27
CA VAL A 23 13.53 3.35 -2.02
C VAL A 23 15.02 3.04 -2.22
N ARG A 24 15.41 1.80 -1.96
CA ARG A 24 16.78 1.33 -2.22
C ARG A 24 17.08 1.40 -3.72
N ALA A 25 18.27 1.88 -4.08
CA ALA A 25 18.63 2.16 -5.47
C ALA A 25 18.52 0.94 -6.41
N GLU A 26 18.72 -0.26 -5.88
CA GLU A 26 18.65 -1.53 -6.60
C GLU A 26 17.21 -2.01 -6.90
N VAL A 27 16.20 -1.51 -6.19
CA VAL A 27 14.82 -2.03 -6.23
C VAL A 27 14.17 -1.88 -7.60
N PRO A 28 14.18 -0.70 -8.28
CA PRO A 28 13.52 -0.57 -9.57
C PRO A 28 14.08 -1.53 -10.64
N ALA A 29 15.40 -1.75 -10.63
CA ALA A 29 16.04 -2.69 -11.53
C ALA A 29 15.67 -4.15 -11.21
N ALA A 30 15.54 -4.51 -9.93
CA ALA A 30 15.11 -5.84 -9.52
C ALA A 30 13.64 -6.11 -9.88
N VAL A 31 12.74 -5.15 -9.65
CA VAL A 31 11.32 -5.22 -10.05
C VAL A 31 11.19 -5.43 -11.55
N LYS A 32 11.92 -4.65 -12.35
CA LYS A 32 11.92 -4.78 -13.81
C LYS A 32 12.37 -6.18 -14.26
N LYS A 33 13.44 -6.74 -13.68
CA LYS A 33 13.90 -8.10 -14.00
C LYS A 33 12.84 -9.17 -13.68
N CYS A 34 12.14 -9.04 -12.56
CA CYS A 34 11.02 -9.93 -12.22
C CYS A 34 9.91 -9.85 -13.28
N GLN A 35 9.53 -8.63 -13.68
CA GLN A 35 8.49 -8.41 -14.69
C GLN A 35 8.90 -8.96 -16.07
N GLU A 36 10.16 -8.77 -16.50
CA GLU A 36 10.71 -9.34 -17.73
C GLU A 36 10.69 -10.87 -17.73
N ALA A 37 10.78 -11.50 -16.54
CA ALA A 37 10.64 -12.94 -16.35
C ALA A 37 9.18 -13.41 -16.23
N GLY A 38 8.20 -12.52 -16.36
CA GLY A 38 6.77 -12.84 -16.22
C GLY A 38 6.29 -12.97 -14.76
N ILE A 39 7.09 -12.52 -13.79
CA ILE A 39 6.73 -12.53 -12.36
C ILE A 39 6.00 -11.23 -12.02
N ILE A 40 4.80 -11.36 -11.43
CA ILE A 40 4.03 -10.21 -10.95
C ILE A 40 4.54 -9.80 -9.57
N VAL A 41 5.05 -8.58 -9.46
CA VAL A 41 5.45 -7.97 -8.19
C VAL A 41 4.26 -7.17 -7.63
N ARG A 42 3.98 -7.32 -6.33
CA ARG A 42 2.91 -6.61 -5.61
C ARG A 42 3.46 -5.94 -4.36
N MET A 43 2.97 -4.76 -4.03
CA MET A 43 3.24 -4.07 -2.78
C MET A 43 2.12 -4.33 -1.78
N VAL A 44 2.47 -4.76 -0.57
CA VAL A 44 1.53 -4.91 0.55
C VAL A 44 2.08 -4.15 1.75
N THR A 45 1.42 -3.08 2.16
CA THR A 45 1.88 -2.19 3.23
C THR A 45 0.75 -1.74 4.16
N GLY A 46 1.12 -1.39 5.40
CA GLY A 46 0.23 -0.75 6.37
C GLY A 46 0.05 0.76 6.15
N ASP A 47 0.83 1.35 5.24
CA ASP A 47 0.81 2.79 4.96
C ASP A 47 -0.49 3.26 4.31
N ASN A 48 -0.66 4.59 4.25
CA ASN A 48 -1.71 5.23 3.48
C ASN A 48 -1.58 4.90 1.98
N ILE A 49 -2.71 4.76 1.28
CA ILE A 49 -2.75 4.37 -0.13
C ILE A 49 -2.02 5.33 -1.07
N GLU A 50 -2.03 6.64 -0.80
CA GLU A 50 -1.34 7.63 -1.63
C GLU A 50 0.18 7.53 -1.48
N THR A 51 0.67 7.32 -0.25
CA THR A 51 2.08 7.03 -0.01
C THR A 51 2.51 5.73 -0.70
N ALA A 52 1.69 4.68 -0.60
CA ALA A 52 1.98 3.39 -1.22
C ALA A 52 2.03 3.49 -2.75
N LYS A 53 1.07 4.20 -3.38
CA LYS A 53 1.08 4.48 -4.82
C LYS A 53 2.34 5.19 -5.26
N HIS A 54 2.74 6.24 -4.54
CA HIS A 54 3.93 7.01 -4.90
C HIS A 54 5.21 6.17 -4.81
N ILE A 55 5.39 5.40 -3.74
CA ILE A 55 6.55 4.50 -3.59
C ILE A 55 6.51 3.37 -4.62
N ALA A 56 5.34 2.81 -4.92
CA ALA A 56 5.18 1.75 -5.90
C ALA A 56 5.48 2.23 -7.33
N GLU A 57 5.13 3.48 -7.65
CA GLU A 57 5.50 4.13 -8.91
C GLU A 57 7.02 4.30 -9.01
N GLU A 58 7.68 4.82 -7.95
CA GLU A 58 9.15 4.91 -7.88
C GLU A 58 9.83 3.54 -8.07
N CYS A 59 9.23 2.47 -7.55
CA CYS A 59 9.71 1.09 -7.70
C CYS A 59 9.40 0.45 -9.06
N GLY A 60 8.53 1.05 -9.89
CA GLY A 60 8.05 0.45 -11.14
C GLY A 60 7.04 -0.70 -10.95
N ILE A 61 6.40 -0.79 -9.78
CA ILE A 61 5.36 -1.78 -9.45
C ILE A 61 3.98 -1.31 -9.95
N TYR A 62 3.75 0.00 -10.00
CA TYR A 62 2.46 0.62 -10.26
C TYR A 62 2.56 1.68 -11.37
N ASP A 63 1.56 1.72 -12.24
CA ASP A 63 1.37 2.78 -13.24
C ASP A 63 0.06 3.52 -12.91
N PRO A 64 0.09 4.83 -12.62
CA PRO A 64 -1.12 5.60 -12.30
C PRO A 64 -2.24 5.53 -13.35
N LYS A 65 -1.92 5.22 -14.61
CA LYS A 65 -2.91 5.16 -15.70
C LYS A 65 -3.62 3.81 -15.80
N THR A 66 -2.97 2.73 -15.38
CA THR A 66 -3.43 1.36 -15.66
C THR A 66 -3.49 0.49 -14.41
N GLY A 67 -2.85 0.92 -13.33
CA GLY A 67 -2.64 0.13 -12.15
C GLY A 67 -3.84 0.08 -11.21
N TYR A 68 -3.92 -1.00 -10.44
CA TYR A 68 -5.01 -1.22 -9.48
C TYR A 68 -4.47 -1.30 -8.05
N ALA A 69 -4.91 -0.35 -7.23
CA ALA A 69 -4.58 -0.22 -5.82
C ALA A 69 -5.86 -0.31 -4.98
N ILE A 70 -5.78 -0.98 -3.83
CA ILE A 70 -6.92 -1.17 -2.92
C ILE A 70 -6.44 -1.05 -1.47
N GLU A 71 -7.32 -0.68 -0.55
CA GLU A 71 -7.04 -0.78 0.88
C GLU A 71 -7.45 -2.15 1.43
N GLY A 72 -6.70 -2.66 2.42
CA GLY A 72 -6.99 -3.93 3.10
C GLY A 72 -8.44 -4.06 3.60
N PRO A 73 -9.03 -3.04 4.26
CA PRO A 73 -10.44 -3.04 4.66
C PRO A 73 -11.42 -3.27 3.51
N ASP A 74 -11.20 -2.64 2.35
CA ASP A 74 -12.10 -2.79 1.21
C ASP A 74 -11.98 -4.20 0.61
N PHE A 75 -10.75 -4.70 0.49
CA PHE A 75 -10.50 -6.04 -0.06
C PHE A 75 -11.07 -7.15 0.82
N ARG A 76 -10.88 -7.08 2.14
CA ARG A 76 -11.34 -8.12 3.07
C ARG A 76 -12.86 -8.14 3.27
N ASN A 77 -13.52 -7.00 3.08
CA ASN A 77 -14.97 -6.87 3.17
C ASN A 77 -15.68 -7.13 1.84
N MET A 78 -14.94 -7.25 0.73
CA MET A 78 -15.48 -7.60 -0.58
C MET A 78 -15.99 -9.06 -0.60
N ASP A 79 -17.05 -9.31 -1.37
CA ASP A 79 -17.55 -10.66 -1.60
C ASP A 79 -16.45 -11.57 -2.19
N PRO A 80 -16.32 -12.83 -1.74
CA PRO A 80 -15.28 -13.73 -2.23
C PRO A 80 -15.24 -13.88 -3.76
N VAL A 81 -16.40 -13.90 -4.43
CA VAL A 81 -16.48 -14.07 -5.89
C VAL A 81 -15.99 -12.81 -6.61
N GLU A 82 -16.24 -11.63 -6.06
CA GLU A 82 -15.69 -10.38 -6.60
C GLU A 82 -14.19 -10.27 -6.35
N ARG A 83 -13.75 -10.68 -5.16
CA ARG A 83 -12.34 -10.72 -4.76
C ARG A 83 -11.50 -11.57 -5.71
N ASP A 84 -11.94 -12.79 -6.01
CA ASP A 84 -11.25 -13.70 -6.92
C ASP A 84 -11.10 -13.13 -8.34
N LYS A 85 -12.05 -12.28 -8.79
CA LYS A 85 -11.98 -11.63 -10.10
C LYS A 85 -10.94 -10.52 -10.16
N ILE A 86 -10.63 -9.88 -9.03
CA ILE A 86 -9.75 -8.71 -8.98
C ILE A 86 -8.37 -9.01 -8.40
N VAL A 87 -8.20 -10.07 -7.61
CA VAL A 87 -6.96 -10.35 -6.85
C VAL A 87 -5.72 -10.34 -7.75
N ASN A 88 -5.83 -10.94 -8.95
CA ASN A 88 -4.73 -11.00 -9.90
C ASN A 88 -4.34 -9.64 -10.48
N LYS A 89 -5.25 -8.66 -10.48
CA LYS A 89 -5.03 -7.30 -11.00
C LYS A 89 -4.42 -6.37 -9.95
N ILE A 90 -4.53 -6.70 -8.66
CA ILE A 90 -4.02 -5.86 -7.57
C ILE A 90 -2.50 -5.78 -7.66
N GLN A 91 -1.98 -4.56 -7.70
CA GLN A 91 -0.55 -4.26 -7.60
C GLN A 91 -0.20 -3.70 -6.21
N ILE A 92 -1.14 -3.03 -5.55
CA ILE A 92 -0.93 -2.41 -4.24
C ILE A 92 -2.09 -2.77 -3.32
N MET A 93 -1.76 -3.29 -2.13
CA MET A 93 -2.66 -3.31 -0.98
C MET A 93 -2.10 -2.42 0.13
N ALA A 94 -2.77 -1.29 0.38
CA ALA A 94 -2.45 -0.33 1.43
C ALA A 94 -3.30 -0.56 2.68
N ARG A 95 -2.97 0.07 3.82
CA ARG A 95 -3.66 -0.14 5.12
C ARG A 95 -3.86 -1.63 5.46
N SER A 96 -2.94 -2.48 5.00
CA SER A 96 -3.03 -3.93 5.12
C SER A 96 -2.78 -4.38 6.56
N SER A 97 -3.65 -5.26 7.05
CA SER A 97 -3.41 -6.03 8.26
C SER A 97 -2.62 -7.30 7.96
N PRO A 98 -1.94 -7.91 8.94
CA PRO A 98 -1.25 -9.18 8.72
C PRO A 98 -2.15 -10.28 8.14
N THR A 99 -3.43 -10.31 8.52
CA THR A 99 -4.42 -11.28 8.03
C THR A 99 -4.85 -11.06 6.59
N ASP A 100 -4.74 -9.84 6.05
CA ASP A 100 -5.12 -9.55 4.66
C ASP A 100 -4.20 -10.25 3.66
N LYS A 101 -2.96 -10.57 4.06
CA LYS A 101 -2.00 -11.33 3.25
C LYS A 101 -2.44 -12.76 2.97
N HIS A 102 -3.30 -13.35 3.80
CA HIS A 102 -3.82 -14.70 3.56
C HIS A 102 -4.92 -14.72 2.48
N LEU A 103 -5.46 -13.56 2.12
CA LEU A 103 -6.53 -13.40 1.14
C LEU A 103 -6.02 -13.02 -0.26
N LEU A 104 -4.72 -12.78 -0.38
CA LEU A 104 -4.01 -12.20 -1.52
C LEU A 104 -3.17 -13.27 -2.22
#